data_AF-A0AAV8AGJ3-F1
#
_entry.id   AF-A0AAV8AGJ3-F1
#
_cell.length_a   1.000
_cell.length_b   1.000
_cell.length_c   1.000
_cell.angle_alpha   90.00
_cell.angle_beta   90.00
_cell.angle_gamma   90.00
#
_symmetry.space_group_name_H-M   'P 1'
#
loop_
_entity.id
_entity.type
_entity.pdbx_description
1 polymer ?
#
loop_
_entity_poly.entity_id
_entity_poly.type
_entity_poly.pdbx_seq_one_letter_code
_entity_poly.pdbx_strand_id
1 'polypeptide(L)' 'QLRASTSGQAFPQCVFDHWDMMSSDPLEAGSQASQIIQDIRKRKGLKEQMTPLSEFEDKL' A
#
# COMPACT_ATOMS: atom_id res chain seq x y z
N GLN A 1 13.00 -3.15 17.34
CA GLN A 1 12.22 -2.54 18.44
C GLN A 1 11.84 -3.57 19.51
N LEU A 2 11.13 -4.67 19.21
CA LEU A 2 10.64 -5.63 20.23
C LEU A 2 11.72 -6.25 21.15
N ARG A 3 12.87 -6.68 20.62
CA ARG A 3 13.96 -7.25 21.44
C ARG A 3 14.53 -6.24 22.45
N ALA A 4 14.71 -4.99 22.01
CA ALA A 4 15.18 -3.93 22.88
C ALA A 4 14.12 -3.57 23.94
N SER A 5 12.84 -3.49 23.54
CA SER A 5 11.72 -3.22 24.44
C SER A 5 11.48 -4.30 25.50
N THR A 6 12.00 -5.51 25.29
CA THR A 6 11.88 -6.65 26.21
C THR A 6 13.19 -7.00 26.90
N SER A 7 14.17 -6.10 26.90
CA SER A 7 15.49 -6.33 27.50
C SER A 7 16.16 -7.63 27.03
N GLY A 8 15.94 -7.99 25.75
CA GLY A 8 16.51 -9.19 25.15
C GLY A 8 15.76 -10.50 25.44
N GLN A 9 14.62 -10.46 26.12
CA GLN A 9 13.87 -11.66 26.49
C GLN A 9 13.00 -12.21 25.36
N ALA A 10 12.51 -11.36 24.45
CA ALA A 10 11.69 -11.81 23.31
C ALA A 10 12.52 -12.04 22.04
N PHE A 11 12.22 -13.14 21.35
CA PHE A 11 12.81 -13.55 20.07
C PHE A 11 11.69 -13.77 19.03
N PRO A 12 11.36 -12.76 18.21
CA PRO A 12 10.27 -12.89 17.25
C PRO A 12 10.66 -13.80 16.08
N GLN A 13 9.76 -14.72 15.74
CA GLN A 13 9.75 -15.44 14.48
C GLN A 13 8.40 -15.19 13.80
N CYS A 14 8.43 -14.71 12.56
CA CYS A 14 7.22 -14.42 11.80
C CYS A 14 7.17 -15.31 10.56
N VAL A 15 5.97 -15.80 10.26
CA VAL A 15 5.63 -16.49 9.01
C VAL A 15 4.45 -15.76 8.37
N PHE A 16 4.23 -15.97 7.08
CA PHE A 16 3.03 -15.48 6.42
C PHE A 16 1.79 -16.14 7.03
N ASP A 17 0.74 -15.36 7.23
CA ASP A 17 -0.55 -15.83 7.74
C ASP A 17 -1.66 -15.61 6.69
N HIS A 18 -2.00 -14.34 6.42
CA HIS A 18 -3.02 -13.99 5.42
C HIS A 18 -2.80 -12.58 4.82
N TRP A 19 -3.65 -12.25 3.84
CA TRP A 19 -3.83 -10.90 3.32
C TRP A 19 -4.99 -10.22 4.06
N ASP A 20 -4.75 -9.01 4.56
CA ASP A 20 -5.79 -8.17 5.17
C ASP A 20 -6.08 -6.95 4.29
N MET A 21 -7.31 -6.44 4.40
CA MET A 21 -7.77 -5.28 3.64
C MET A 21 -7.28 -3.98 4.28
N MET A 22 -6.74 -3.08 3.47
CA MET A 22 -6.48 -1.71 3.92
C MET A 22 -7.79 -0.93 3.99
N SER A 23 -8.03 -0.24 5.11
CA SER A 23 -9.25 0.54 5.33
C SER A 23 -9.28 1.89 4.60
N SER A 24 -8.12 2.39 4.15
CA SER A 24 -8.00 3.67 3.45
C SER A 24 -8.40 3.55 1.98
N ASP A 25 -9.13 4.53 1.45
CA ASP A 25 -9.50 4.60 0.03
C ASP A 25 -8.26 4.88 -0.83
N PRO A 26 -7.89 4.00 -1.79
CA PRO A 26 -6.75 4.22 -2.68
C PRO A 26 -6.89 5.43 -3.63
N LEU A 27 -8.11 5.90 -3.87
CA LEU A 27 -8.39 7.04 -4.77
C LEU A 27 -8.40 8.39 -4.04
N GLU A 28 -8.50 8.39 -2.71
CA GLU A 28 -8.41 9.60 -1.90
C GLU A 28 -6.95 10.08 -1.84
N ALA A 29 -6.71 11.29 -2.36
CA ALA A 29 -5.37 11.87 -2.40
C ALA A 29 -4.81 12.07 -0.98
N GLY A 30 -3.60 11.57 -0.74
CA GLY A 30 -2.94 11.66 0.57
C GLY A 30 -3.32 10.53 1.54
N SER A 31 -4.25 9.64 1.18
CA SER A 31 -4.52 8.44 1.96
C SER A 31 -3.30 7.49 1.97
N GLN A 32 -3.25 6.61 2.96
CA GLN A 32 -2.16 5.63 3.08
C GLN A 32 -2.08 4.71 1.85
N ALA A 33 -3.23 4.19 1.39
CA ALA A 33 -3.27 3.36 0.19
C ALA A 33 -2.85 4.14 -1.07
N SER A 34 -3.26 5.40 -1.20
CA SER A 34 -2.87 6.26 -2.33
C SER A 34 -1.35 6.46 -2.40
N GLN A 35 -0.70 6.70 -1.26
CA GLN A 35 0.76 6.86 -1.20
C GLN A 35 1.50 5.57 -1.61
N ILE A 36 1.08 4.42 -1.07
CA ILE A 36 1.69 3.12 -1.41
C ILE A 36 1.58 2.84 -2.90
N ILE A 37 0.41 3.11 -3.48
CA ILE A 37 0.16 2.94 -4.91
C ILE A 37 1.08 3.84 -5.74
N GLN A 38 1.20 5.12 -5.39
CA GLN A 38 2.04 6.08 -6.11
C GLN A 38 3.51 5.63 -6.10
N ASP A 39 4.03 5.23 -4.93
CA ASP A 39 5.41 4.74 -4.80
C ASP A 39 5.67 3.49 -5.66
N ILE A 40 4.71 2.56 -5.70
CA ILE A 40 4.80 1.35 -6.53
C ILE A 40 4.76 1.70 -8.02
N ARG A 41 3.86 2.60 -8.44
CA ARG A 41 3.73 3.03 -9.84
C ARG A 41 5.00 3.72 -10.33
N LYS A 42 5.54 4.64 -9.52
CA LYS A 42 6.82 5.30 -9.77
C LYS A 42 7.97 4.30 -9.93
N ARG A 43 8.09 3.33 -9.01
CA ARG A 43 9.10 2.26 -9.08
C ARG A 43 8.96 1.40 -10.34
N LYS A 44 7.75 1.22 -10.84
CA LYS A 44 7.46 0.44 -12.05
C LYS A 44 7.50 1.26 -13.34
N GLY A 45 7.81 2.56 -13.29
CA GLY A 45 7.83 3.44 -14.47
C GLY A 45 6.43 3.69 -15.07
N LEU A 46 5.37 3.58 -14.28
CA LEU A 46 4.00 3.90 -14.68
C LEU A 46 3.68 5.37 -14.37
N LYS A 47 2.66 5.94 -15.03
CA LYS A 47 2.14 7.28 -14.68
C LYS A 47 1.79 7.31 -13.19
N GLU A 48 2.32 8.24 -12.42
CA GLU A 48 2.10 8.29 -10.95
C GLU A 48 0.60 8.46 -10.62
N GLN A 49 -0.08 9.32 -11.36
CA GLN A 49 -1.53 9.48 -11.27
C GLN A 49 -2.25 8.21 -11.78
N MET A 50 -3.25 7.78 -11.02
CA MET A 50 -4.16 6.71 -11.44
C MET A 50 -4.96 7.15 -12.66
N THR A 51 -5.13 6.24 -13.61
CA THR A 51 -5.93 6.49 -14.81
C THR A 51 -7.40 6.67 -14.39
N PRO A 52 -8.05 7.80 -14.74
CA PRO A 52 -9.45 8.03 -14.40
C PRO A 52 -10.35 7.05 -15.16
N LEU A 53 -11.50 6.71 -14.57
CA LEU A 53 -12.47 5.77 -15.17
C LEU A 53 -12.86 6.16 -16.60
N SER A 54 -12.97 7.47 -16.86
CA SER A 54 -13.34 8.03 -18.16
C SER A 54 -12.40 7.65 -19.32
N GLU A 55 -11.15 7.29 -19.06
CA GLU A 55 -10.24 6.80 -20.12
C GLU A 55 -10.56 5.36 -20.55
N PHE A 56 -11.39 4.64 -19.79
CA PHE A 56 -11.84 3.28 -20.08
C PHE A 56 -13.29 3.21 -20.58
N GLU A 57 -14.02 4.32 -20.54
CA GLU A 57 -15.40 4.41 -21.02
C GLU A 57 -15.42 4.69 -22.52
N ASP A 58 -16.19 3.90 -23.28
CA ASP A 58 -16.47 4.21 -24.68
C ASP A 58 -17.64 5.20 -24.77
N LYS A 59 -17.47 6.24 -25.58
CA LYS A 59 -18.52 7.24 -25.77
C LYS A 59 -19.43 6.75 -26.91
N LEU A 60 -20.59 6.23 -26.53
CA LEU A 60 -21.72 6.00 -27.46
C LEU A 60 -22.25 7.31 -28.06
#